data_AF-A0A0L6JQL6-F1
#
_entry.id   AF-A0A0L6JQL6-F1
#
_cell.length_a   1.000
_cell.length_b   1.000
_cell.length_c   1.000
_cell.angle_alpha   90.00
_cell.angle_beta   90.00
_cell.angle_gamma   90.00
#
_symmetry.space_group_name_H-M   'P 1'
#
loop_
_entity.id
_entity.type
_entity.pdbx_description
1 polymer ?
#
loop_
_entity_poly.entity_id
_entity_poly.type
_entity_poly.pdbx_seq_one_letter_code
_entity_poly.pdbx_strand_id
1 'polypeptide(L)'
;MRPSDSHEVSQLNELKIDVGALIATAHYVLAGNVIMVEQMPIYGGYAGGLEETTIVDVATTINAFVMLNATWHLDGPVHVRWGITTAREALAVAGHCAMAIEANTHLMLGNQYYTAAGPCTVMCLLETAAQAITDTASGREILSGVASAKGVATNYTTGLEARMMAEAARAVAGMETEKVNEILDKLVSIYEKDYKAAPKGKPFEECYDVITLLPTQEYLSVYDEAVKILTGLGLDYWTK
;
A
#
# COMPACT_ATOMS: atom_id res chain seq x y z
N MET A 1 18.20 14.82 -4.44
CA MET A 1 17.96 14.05 -3.20
C MET A 1 19.30 13.76 -2.55
N ARG A 2 19.33 13.57 -1.23
CA ARG A 2 20.54 13.23 -0.46
C ARG A 2 20.69 11.71 -0.45
N PRO A 3 21.91 11.15 -0.26
CA PRO A 3 22.09 9.70 -0.18
C PRO A 3 21.26 8.98 0.88
N SER A 4 20.80 9.70 1.92
CA SER A 4 19.91 9.20 2.97
C SER A 4 18.44 9.09 2.57
N ASP A 5 18.06 9.61 1.39
CA ASP A 5 16.70 9.49 0.86
C ASP A 5 16.59 8.18 0.04
N SER A 6 15.42 7.56 0.00
CA SER A 6 15.16 6.41 -0.87
C SER A 6 15.09 6.87 -2.34
N HIS A 7 15.93 6.30 -3.19
CA HIS A 7 15.96 6.59 -4.63
C HIS A 7 15.31 5.45 -5.41
N GLU A 8 14.25 5.78 -6.13
CA GLU A 8 13.40 4.82 -6.81
C GLU A 8 13.99 4.31 -8.13
N VAL A 9 13.85 3.00 -8.36
CA VAL A 9 14.02 2.34 -9.65
C VAL A 9 12.88 1.34 -9.84
N SER A 10 12.11 1.47 -10.92
CA SER A 10 10.98 0.56 -11.18
C SER A 10 11.36 -0.61 -12.08
N GLN A 11 10.98 -1.81 -11.67
CA GLN A 11 10.87 -2.96 -12.57
C GLN A 11 9.61 -2.83 -13.44
N LEU A 12 9.57 -3.55 -14.56
CA LEU A 12 8.42 -3.61 -15.46
C LEU A 12 7.66 -4.93 -15.30
N ASN A 13 6.39 -4.94 -15.71
CA ASN A 13 5.54 -6.13 -15.65
C ASN A 13 5.76 -7.12 -16.82
N GLU A 14 5.97 -8.41 -16.59
CA GLU A 14 6.50 -9.03 -15.37
C GLU A 14 7.93 -9.54 -15.63
N LEU A 15 8.75 -9.58 -14.58
CA LEU A 15 10.18 -9.96 -14.62
C LEU A 15 10.93 -9.27 -15.77
N LYS A 16 10.73 -7.96 -15.90
CA LYS A 16 11.21 -7.18 -17.03
C LYS A 16 11.86 -5.89 -16.55
N ILE A 17 12.81 -5.38 -17.33
CA ILE A 17 13.51 -4.13 -17.06
C ILE A 17 13.85 -3.43 -18.38
N ASP A 18 13.98 -2.11 -18.34
CA ASP A 18 14.55 -1.33 -19.43
C ASP A 18 15.98 -0.84 -19.10
N VAL A 19 16.70 -0.41 -20.14
CA VAL A 19 18.09 0.05 -20.01
C VAL A 19 18.21 1.34 -19.20
N GLY A 20 17.19 2.19 -19.19
CA GLY A 20 17.16 3.42 -18.41
C GLY A 20 17.22 3.14 -16.91
N ALA A 21 16.46 2.16 -16.43
CA ALA A 21 16.50 1.71 -15.04
C ALA A 21 17.90 1.18 -14.64
N LEU A 22 18.60 0.47 -15.53
CA LEU A 22 19.97 0.02 -15.28
C LEU A 22 20.97 1.18 -15.16
N ILE A 23 20.82 2.22 -16.00
CA ILE A 23 21.67 3.42 -15.94
C ILE A 23 21.41 4.19 -14.64
N ALA A 24 20.15 4.37 -14.25
CA ALA A 24 19.79 5.02 -12.98
C ALA A 24 20.37 4.27 -11.77
N THR A 25 20.25 2.94 -11.78
CA THR A 25 20.82 2.07 -10.74
C THR A 25 22.33 2.24 -10.63
N ALA A 26 23.06 2.21 -11.75
CA ALA A 26 24.51 2.40 -11.75
C ALA A 26 24.90 3.75 -11.13
N HIS A 27 24.15 4.81 -11.45
CA HIS A 27 24.34 6.12 -10.82
C HIS A 27 24.13 6.08 -9.30
N TYR A 28 23.05 5.46 -8.82
CA TYR A 28 22.76 5.38 -7.39
C TYR A 28 23.79 4.57 -6.60
N VAL A 29 24.26 3.45 -7.17
CA VAL A 29 25.33 2.64 -6.56
C VAL A 29 26.62 3.45 -6.45
N LEU A 30 27.04 4.14 -7.51
CA LEU A 30 28.26 4.97 -7.50
C LEU A 30 28.16 6.17 -6.55
N ALA A 31 26.94 6.70 -6.35
CA ALA A 31 26.67 7.80 -5.44
C ALA A 31 26.55 7.36 -3.97
N GLY A 32 26.47 6.05 -3.69
CA GLY A 32 26.26 5.52 -2.34
C GLY A 32 24.86 5.82 -1.78
N ASN A 33 23.86 5.87 -2.66
CA ASN A 33 22.48 6.17 -2.28
C ASN A 33 21.76 4.95 -1.69
N VAL A 34 20.76 5.20 -0.84
CA VAL A 34 19.72 4.20 -0.53
C VAL A 34 18.87 3.97 -1.78
N ILE A 35 18.79 2.71 -2.22
CA ILE A 35 18.07 2.32 -3.44
C ILE A 35 16.78 1.61 -3.05
N MET A 36 15.65 2.20 -3.41
CA MET A 36 14.35 1.55 -3.35
C MET A 36 14.05 1.02 -4.75
N VAL A 37 13.90 -0.29 -4.88
CA VAL A 37 13.50 -0.89 -6.15
C VAL A 37 12.06 -1.30 -6.03
N GLU A 38 11.21 -0.84 -6.95
CA GLU A 38 9.80 -1.21 -6.95
C GLU A 38 9.43 -2.26 -7.99
N GLN A 39 8.32 -2.95 -7.73
CA GLN A 39 7.58 -3.71 -8.73
C GLN A 39 6.12 -3.78 -8.28
N MET A 40 5.18 -3.70 -9.22
CA MET A 40 3.74 -3.77 -8.96
C MET A 40 3.11 -4.96 -9.70
N PRO A 41 3.20 -6.20 -9.17
CA PRO A 41 2.76 -7.40 -9.88
C PRO A 41 1.25 -7.37 -10.12
N ILE A 42 0.82 -7.68 -11.35
CA ILE A 42 -0.58 -7.49 -11.74
C ILE A 42 -1.38 -8.78 -11.50
N TYR A 43 -2.29 -8.77 -10.52
CA TYR A 43 -3.28 -9.83 -10.34
C TYR A 43 -4.25 -9.86 -11.53
N GLY A 44 -4.40 -11.02 -12.17
CA GLY A 44 -5.14 -11.19 -13.42
C GLY A 44 -4.38 -10.69 -14.66
N GLY A 45 -3.08 -10.37 -14.52
CA GLY A 45 -2.20 -9.91 -15.58
C GLY A 45 -1.55 -11.05 -16.36
N TYR A 46 -0.29 -10.86 -16.77
CA TYR A 46 0.44 -11.87 -17.55
C TYR A 46 0.74 -13.14 -16.76
N ALA A 47 0.89 -13.03 -15.44
CA ALA A 47 1.20 -14.16 -14.56
C ALA A 47 0.00 -15.11 -14.40
N GLY A 48 -1.20 -14.57 -14.17
CA GLY A 48 -2.40 -15.35 -13.92
C GLY A 48 -3.18 -14.85 -12.71
N GLY A 49 -3.66 -15.79 -11.90
CA GLY A 49 -4.46 -15.54 -10.70
C GLY A 49 -3.60 -15.28 -9.46
N LEU A 50 -4.11 -15.67 -8.30
CA LEU A 50 -3.52 -15.33 -7.00
C LEU A 50 -2.14 -15.96 -6.86
N GLU A 51 -2.05 -17.28 -6.95
CA GLU A 51 -0.81 -18.02 -6.73
C GLU A 51 0.24 -17.69 -7.81
N GLU A 52 -0.18 -17.55 -9.07
CA GLU A 52 0.75 -17.23 -10.15
C GLU A 52 1.35 -15.83 -9.99
N THR A 53 0.53 -14.84 -9.63
CA THR A 53 1.00 -13.48 -9.35
C THR A 53 1.88 -13.44 -8.11
N THR A 54 1.57 -14.19 -7.04
CA THR A 54 2.44 -14.28 -5.85
C THR A 54 3.80 -14.91 -6.16
N ILE A 55 3.87 -15.91 -7.04
CA ILE A 55 5.16 -16.47 -7.50
C ILE A 55 5.99 -15.39 -8.20
N VAL A 56 5.37 -14.59 -9.06
CA VAL A 56 6.03 -13.46 -9.74
C VAL A 56 6.49 -12.41 -8.73
N ASP A 57 5.65 -12.06 -7.77
CA ASP A 57 5.95 -11.07 -6.73
C ASP A 57 7.20 -11.45 -5.91
N VAL A 58 7.25 -12.70 -5.41
CA VAL A 58 8.44 -13.24 -4.72
C VAL A 58 9.68 -13.17 -5.64
N ALA A 59 9.52 -13.54 -6.91
CA ALA A 59 10.64 -13.50 -7.86
C ALA A 59 11.14 -12.06 -8.13
N THR A 60 10.24 -11.08 -8.24
CA THR A 60 10.63 -9.68 -8.44
C THR A 60 11.20 -9.03 -7.20
N THR A 61 10.77 -9.48 -6.01
CA THR A 61 11.38 -9.10 -4.74
C THR A 61 12.83 -9.56 -4.69
N ILE A 62 13.11 -10.84 -5.01
CA ILE A 62 14.49 -11.35 -5.04
C ILE A 62 15.31 -10.62 -6.12
N ASN A 63 14.72 -10.39 -7.29
CA ASN A 63 15.39 -9.72 -8.41
C ASN A 63 15.82 -8.28 -8.07
N ALA A 64 15.08 -7.58 -7.22
CA ALA A 64 15.44 -6.24 -6.77
C ALA A 64 16.85 -6.18 -6.15
N PHE A 65 17.19 -7.17 -5.32
CA PHE A 65 18.49 -7.22 -4.64
C PHE A 65 19.59 -7.80 -5.54
N VAL A 66 19.25 -8.72 -6.44
CA VAL A 66 20.22 -9.38 -7.33
C VAL A 66 20.62 -8.50 -8.52
N MET A 67 19.64 -7.92 -9.21
CA MET A 67 19.87 -7.18 -10.45
C MET A 67 20.12 -5.69 -10.19
N LEU A 68 19.43 -5.12 -9.21
CA LEU A 68 19.33 -3.67 -9.05
C LEU A 68 19.98 -3.14 -7.75
N ASN A 69 20.70 -3.99 -7.00
CA ASN A 69 21.37 -3.64 -5.74
C ASN A 69 20.45 -2.87 -4.78
N ALA A 70 19.19 -3.29 -4.68
CA ALA A 70 18.21 -2.68 -3.78
C ALA A 70 18.74 -2.65 -2.34
N THR A 71 18.48 -1.53 -1.65
CA THR A 71 18.56 -1.47 -0.19
C THR A 71 17.27 -2.03 0.43
N TRP A 72 16.12 -1.77 -0.22
CA TRP A 72 14.83 -2.35 0.13
C TRP A 72 13.93 -2.44 -1.10
N HIS A 73 12.94 -3.33 -1.07
CA HIS A 73 12.00 -3.53 -2.17
C HIS A 73 10.62 -2.95 -1.84
N LEU A 74 10.07 -2.13 -2.74
CA LEU A 74 8.70 -1.63 -2.66
C LEU A 74 7.80 -2.48 -3.56
N ASP A 75 6.94 -3.27 -2.96
CA ASP A 75 5.91 -4.01 -3.68
C ASP A 75 4.68 -3.13 -3.96
N GLY A 76 3.74 -3.62 -4.75
CA GLY A 76 2.45 -2.97 -5.01
C GLY A 76 1.53 -3.84 -5.85
N PRO A 77 1.10 -5.04 -5.39
CA PRO A 77 0.28 -5.92 -6.21
C PRO A 77 -1.02 -5.22 -6.58
N VAL A 78 -1.33 -5.18 -7.87
CA VAL A 78 -2.44 -4.37 -8.38
C VAL A 78 -3.45 -5.23 -9.11
N HIS A 79 -4.74 -5.03 -8.83
CA HIS A 79 -5.79 -5.77 -9.53
C HIS A 79 -5.99 -5.23 -10.96
N VAL A 80 -5.83 -6.07 -11.99
CA VAL A 80 -5.85 -5.67 -13.43
C VAL A 80 -7.05 -4.80 -13.83
N ARG A 81 -8.25 -5.14 -13.36
CA ARG A 81 -9.48 -4.40 -13.67
C ARG A 81 -9.65 -3.12 -12.87
N TRP A 82 -9.34 -3.17 -11.57
CA TRP A 82 -9.68 -2.09 -10.64
C TRP A 82 -8.56 -1.05 -10.55
N GLY A 83 -7.31 -1.42 -10.81
CA GLY A 83 -6.15 -0.52 -10.73
C GLY A 83 -5.91 -0.04 -9.30
N ILE A 84 -6.08 -0.93 -8.32
CA ILE A 84 -5.93 -0.67 -6.89
C ILE A 84 -5.15 -1.81 -6.24
N THR A 85 -4.47 -1.50 -5.14
CA THR A 85 -3.72 -2.46 -4.31
C THR A 85 -4.56 -2.99 -3.14
N THR A 86 -5.73 -2.39 -2.92
CA THR A 86 -6.63 -2.65 -1.79
C THR A 86 -7.74 -3.67 -2.11
N ALA A 87 -7.68 -4.31 -3.28
CA ALA A 87 -8.56 -5.40 -3.64
C ALA A 87 -8.24 -6.67 -2.83
N ARG A 88 -9.23 -7.51 -2.55
CA ARG A 88 -9.04 -8.75 -1.77
C ARG A 88 -7.86 -9.59 -2.27
N GLU A 89 -7.79 -9.76 -3.58
CA GLU A 89 -6.76 -10.59 -4.22
C GLU A 89 -5.40 -9.92 -4.21
N ALA A 90 -5.34 -8.60 -4.39
CA ALA A 90 -4.10 -7.82 -4.28
C ALA A 90 -3.52 -7.86 -2.85
N LEU A 91 -4.38 -7.71 -1.83
CA LEU A 91 -4.00 -7.86 -0.42
C LEU A 91 -3.47 -9.27 -0.13
N ALA A 92 -4.13 -10.30 -0.66
CA ALA A 92 -3.69 -11.68 -0.50
C ALA A 92 -2.33 -11.92 -1.16
N VAL A 93 -2.10 -11.40 -2.38
CA VAL A 93 -0.78 -11.48 -3.04
C VAL A 93 0.30 -10.85 -2.15
N ALA A 94 0.09 -9.61 -1.71
CA ALA A 94 1.07 -8.85 -0.93
C ALA A 94 1.40 -9.54 0.41
N GLY A 95 0.37 -10.03 1.11
CA GLY A 95 0.52 -10.71 2.39
C GLY A 95 1.24 -12.04 2.27
N HIS A 96 0.90 -12.86 1.26
CA HIS A 96 1.60 -14.13 1.02
C HIS A 96 3.04 -13.94 0.57
N CYS A 97 3.32 -12.96 -0.30
CA CYS A 97 4.68 -12.64 -0.72
C CYS A 97 5.53 -12.21 0.49
N ALA A 98 5.06 -11.22 1.26
CA ALA A 98 5.80 -10.70 2.41
C ALA A 98 6.13 -11.79 3.44
N MET A 99 5.14 -12.62 3.81
CA MET A 99 5.33 -13.74 4.74
C MET A 99 6.33 -14.78 4.20
N ALA A 100 6.31 -15.06 2.90
CA ALA A 100 7.26 -15.98 2.28
C ALA A 100 8.69 -15.41 2.28
N ILE A 101 8.85 -14.12 1.99
CA ILE A 101 10.15 -13.44 2.01
C ILE A 101 10.70 -13.37 3.44
N GLU A 102 9.88 -12.98 4.42
CA GLU A 102 10.27 -12.88 5.82
C GLU A 102 10.66 -14.25 6.41
N ALA A 103 9.92 -15.31 6.08
CA ALA A 103 10.22 -16.65 6.56
C ALA A 103 11.53 -17.24 6.01
N ASN A 104 12.06 -16.72 4.90
CA ASN A 104 13.17 -17.34 4.17
C ASN A 104 14.37 -16.42 3.92
N THR A 105 14.25 -15.13 4.23
CA THR A 105 15.28 -14.12 3.94
C THR A 105 15.34 -13.05 5.03
N HIS A 106 16.18 -12.03 4.82
CA HIS A 106 16.24 -10.82 5.67
C HIS A 106 16.16 -9.56 4.80
N LEU A 107 15.42 -9.64 3.70
CA LEU A 107 15.25 -8.54 2.76
C LEU A 107 14.26 -7.53 3.34
N MET A 108 14.60 -6.24 3.31
CA MET A 108 13.67 -5.19 3.76
C MET A 108 12.61 -4.92 2.70
N LEU A 109 11.36 -4.85 3.14
CA LEU A 109 10.18 -4.76 2.32
C LEU A 109 9.34 -3.53 2.68
N GLY A 110 8.73 -2.96 1.66
CA GLY A 110 7.58 -2.09 1.83
C GLY A 110 6.49 -2.41 0.82
N ASN A 111 5.37 -1.72 0.94
CA ASN A 111 4.27 -1.81 -0.01
C ASN A 111 3.64 -0.42 -0.24
N GLN A 112 3.03 -0.22 -1.40
CA GLN A 112 2.45 1.06 -1.83
C GLN A 112 0.92 1.03 -1.92
N TYR A 113 0.29 2.16 -1.65
CA TYR A 113 -1.14 2.22 -1.35
C TYR A 113 -1.92 2.97 -2.44
N TYR A 114 -2.72 2.25 -3.22
CA TYR A 114 -3.61 2.79 -4.25
C TYR A 114 -5.05 2.39 -3.94
N THR A 115 -5.84 3.33 -3.41
CA THR A 115 -7.26 3.12 -3.11
C THR A 115 -8.14 3.44 -4.32
N ALA A 116 -9.31 2.81 -4.40
CA ALA A 116 -10.30 3.15 -5.43
C ALA A 116 -10.94 4.52 -5.15
N ALA A 117 -11.31 4.73 -3.89
CA ALA A 117 -11.96 5.96 -3.44
C ALA A 117 -10.97 7.10 -3.21
N GLY A 118 -11.43 8.34 -3.33
CA GLY A 118 -10.60 9.52 -3.05
C GLY A 118 -10.70 10.03 -1.61
N PRO A 119 -9.92 11.08 -1.27
CA PRO A 119 -9.92 11.67 0.07
C PRO A 119 -11.29 12.16 0.50
N CYS A 120 -11.47 12.31 1.82
CA CYS A 120 -12.74 12.73 2.42
C CYS A 120 -13.89 11.74 2.16
N THR A 121 -13.55 10.43 2.09
CA THR A 121 -14.54 9.35 1.99
C THR A 121 -14.20 8.23 2.98
N VAL A 122 -15.23 7.61 3.55
CA VAL A 122 -15.06 6.47 4.47
C VAL A 122 -14.40 5.31 3.74
N MET A 123 -14.81 5.03 2.49
CA MET A 123 -14.24 3.96 1.68
C MET A 123 -12.72 4.10 1.52
N CYS A 124 -12.20 5.29 1.24
CA CYS A 124 -10.75 5.50 1.09
C CYS A 124 -9.98 5.17 2.38
N LEU A 125 -10.53 5.55 3.53
CA LEU A 125 -9.91 5.27 4.83
C LEU A 125 -9.99 3.78 5.18
N LEU A 126 -11.09 3.09 4.85
CA LEU A 126 -11.23 1.65 5.07
C LEU A 126 -10.33 0.82 4.13
N GLU A 127 -10.23 1.21 2.85
CA GLU A 127 -9.30 0.60 1.90
C GLU A 127 -7.84 0.76 2.37
N THR A 128 -7.49 1.96 2.84
CA THR A 128 -6.17 2.24 3.43
C THR A 128 -5.91 1.37 4.65
N ALA A 129 -6.87 1.28 5.57
CA ALA A 129 -6.75 0.47 6.77
C ALA A 129 -6.59 -1.02 6.46
N ALA A 130 -7.34 -1.55 5.49
CA ALA A 130 -7.24 -2.95 5.08
C ALA A 130 -5.83 -3.31 4.61
N GLN A 131 -5.22 -2.45 3.80
CA GLN A 131 -3.84 -2.67 3.36
C GLN A 131 -2.82 -2.48 4.48
N ALA A 132 -2.99 -1.46 5.33
CA ALA A 132 -2.13 -1.24 6.50
C ALA A 132 -2.12 -2.43 7.46
N ILE A 133 -3.30 -3.01 7.68
CA ILE A 133 -3.46 -4.20 8.50
C ILE A 133 -2.75 -5.40 7.87
N THR A 134 -2.94 -5.60 6.56
CA THR A 134 -2.30 -6.68 5.80
C THR A 134 -0.78 -6.56 5.88
N ASP A 135 -0.23 -5.40 5.49
CA ASP A 135 1.21 -5.17 5.41
C ASP A 135 1.89 -5.27 6.77
N THR A 136 1.27 -4.75 7.83
CA THR A 136 1.82 -4.82 9.19
C THR A 136 1.84 -6.26 9.69
N ALA A 137 0.75 -7.00 9.51
CA ALA A 137 0.67 -8.39 9.98
C ALA A 137 1.52 -9.35 9.15
N SER A 138 1.83 -9.00 7.90
CA SER A 138 2.70 -9.79 7.02
C SER A 138 4.18 -9.43 7.10
N GLY A 139 4.56 -8.45 7.94
CA GLY A 139 5.96 -8.14 8.24
C GLY A 139 6.62 -7.06 7.38
N ARG A 140 5.87 -6.16 6.72
CA ARG A 140 6.51 -5.05 5.97
C ARG A 140 7.16 -4.04 6.93
N GLU A 141 8.39 -3.63 6.63
CA GLU A 141 9.09 -2.57 7.36
C GLU A 141 8.59 -1.16 7.01
N ILE A 142 8.11 -0.95 5.77
CA ILE A 142 7.75 0.37 5.25
C ILE A 142 6.34 0.36 4.64
N LEU A 143 5.50 1.31 5.08
CA LEU A 143 4.18 1.56 4.49
C LEU A 143 4.23 2.88 3.70
N SER A 144 4.09 2.81 2.38
CA SER A 144 4.27 3.96 1.47
C SER A 144 2.94 4.41 0.87
N GLY A 145 2.27 5.36 1.53
CA GLY A 145 0.92 5.75 1.15
C GLY A 145 0.50 7.15 1.61
N VAL A 146 -0.62 7.68 1.09
CA VAL A 146 -1.64 6.97 0.28
C VAL A 146 -1.88 7.69 -1.04
N ALA A 147 -1.75 6.98 -2.16
CA ALA A 147 -2.12 7.43 -3.49
C ALA A 147 -3.64 7.27 -3.70
N SER A 148 -4.40 8.09 -2.99
CA SER A 148 -5.87 8.07 -3.01
C SER A 148 -6.43 8.35 -4.42
N ALA A 149 -7.64 7.89 -4.71
CA ALA A 149 -8.25 7.96 -6.06
C ALA A 149 -7.32 7.40 -7.16
N LYS A 150 -6.69 6.25 -6.86
CA LYS A 150 -5.71 5.54 -7.71
C LYS A 150 -4.46 6.36 -8.06
N GLY A 151 -4.20 7.48 -7.37
CA GLY A 151 -3.06 8.35 -7.65
C GLY A 151 -3.11 9.07 -9.00
N VAL A 152 -4.27 9.11 -9.68
CA VAL A 152 -4.40 9.72 -11.02
C VAL A 152 -5.09 11.08 -11.03
N ALA A 153 -5.69 11.48 -9.90
CA ALA A 153 -6.43 12.74 -9.80
C ALA A 153 -5.60 13.82 -9.09
N THR A 154 -5.40 14.96 -9.76
CA THR A 154 -4.62 16.10 -9.25
C THR A 154 -5.13 16.59 -7.91
N ASN A 155 -4.25 16.64 -6.91
CA ASN A 155 -4.52 17.07 -5.52
C ASN A 155 -5.42 16.13 -4.70
N TYR A 156 -5.75 14.92 -5.16
CA TYR A 156 -6.58 13.97 -4.39
C TYR A 156 -5.72 13.12 -3.45
N THR A 157 -4.87 13.73 -2.63
CA THR A 157 -4.05 13.04 -1.61
C THR A 157 -3.83 13.96 -0.42
N THR A 158 -4.01 13.47 0.80
CA THR A 158 -3.84 14.28 2.03
C THR A 158 -3.15 13.51 3.16
N GLY A 159 -2.78 14.22 4.23
CA GLY A 159 -2.18 13.61 5.41
C GLY A 159 -3.15 12.78 6.27
N LEU A 160 -4.48 12.89 6.07
CA LEU A 160 -5.43 12.16 6.91
C LEU A 160 -5.52 10.67 6.55
N GLU A 161 -5.34 10.33 5.26
CA GLU A 161 -5.19 8.95 4.84
C GLU A 161 -3.94 8.30 5.44
N ALA A 162 -2.81 9.01 5.44
CA ALA A 162 -1.57 8.55 6.08
C ALA A 162 -1.71 8.38 7.61
N ARG A 163 -2.52 9.22 8.27
CA ARG A 163 -2.85 9.03 9.69
C ARG A 163 -3.60 7.71 9.90
N MET A 164 -4.63 7.45 9.10
CA MET A 164 -5.38 6.18 9.19
C MET A 164 -4.47 4.97 8.95
N MET A 165 -3.58 5.04 7.96
CA MET A 165 -2.57 4.01 7.68
C MET A 165 -1.74 3.69 8.92
N ALA A 166 -1.15 4.72 9.55
CA ALA A 166 -0.30 4.54 10.74
C ALA A 166 -1.08 4.02 11.96
N GLU A 167 -2.30 4.52 12.18
CA GLU A 167 -3.13 4.13 13.32
C GLU A 167 -3.66 2.69 13.17
N ALA A 168 -4.08 2.29 11.97
CA ALA A 168 -4.48 0.92 11.67
C ALA A 168 -3.31 -0.06 11.79
N ALA A 169 -2.13 0.31 11.28
CA ALA A 169 -0.90 -0.47 11.46
C ALA A 169 -0.60 -0.70 12.95
N ARG A 170 -0.62 0.36 13.75
CA ARG A 170 -0.38 0.27 15.20
C ARG A 170 -1.44 -0.56 15.92
N ALA A 171 -2.69 -0.54 15.46
CA ALA A 171 -3.78 -1.31 16.06
C ALA A 171 -3.61 -2.83 15.90
N VAL A 172 -2.87 -3.30 14.88
CA VAL A 172 -2.66 -4.73 14.62
C VAL A 172 -1.24 -5.21 14.87
N ALA A 173 -0.31 -4.32 15.18
CA ALA A 173 1.07 -4.68 15.50
C ALA A 173 1.11 -5.68 16.69
N GLY A 174 1.65 -6.87 16.43
CA GLY A 174 1.73 -7.96 17.42
C GLY A 174 0.43 -8.74 17.62
N MET A 175 -0.60 -8.52 16.79
CA MET A 175 -1.82 -9.33 16.79
C MET A 175 -1.59 -10.67 16.10
N GLU A 176 -2.21 -11.74 16.62
CA GLU A 176 -2.17 -13.07 15.99
C GLU A 176 -2.74 -13.03 14.57
N THR A 177 -2.03 -13.63 13.62
CA THR A 177 -2.37 -13.61 12.19
C THR A 177 -3.76 -14.18 11.91
N GLU A 178 -4.18 -15.20 12.66
CA GLU A 178 -5.53 -15.79 12.54
C GLU A 178 -6.63 -14.75 12.82
N LYS A 179 -6.47 -13.94 13.87
CA LYS A 179 -7.40 -12.86 14.20
C LYS A 179 -7.35 -11.74 13.17
N VAL A 180 -6.16 -11.41 12.66
CA VAL A 180 -6.01 -10.42 11.58
C VAL A 180 -6.77 -10.87 10.32
N ASN A 181 -6.67 -12.14 9.94
CA ASN A 181 -7.41 -12.68 8.78
C ASN A 181 -8.92 -12.53 8.95
N GLU A 182 -9.48 -12.78 10.14
CA GLU A 182 -10.91 -12.57 10.40
C GLU A 182 -11.33 -11.10 10.29
N ILE A 183 -10.46 -10.17 10.73
CA ILE A 183 -10.71 -8.72 10.62
C ILE A 183 -10.68 -8.30 9.16
N LEU A 184 -9.67 -8.72 8.40
CA LEU A 184 -9.52 -8.40 6.99
C LEU A 184 -10.70 -8.91 6.16
N ASP A 185 -11.15 -10.15 6.38
CA ASP A 185 -12.29 -10.70 5.64
C ASP A 185 -13.55 -9.85 5.81
N LYS A 186 -13.84 -9.44 7.05
CA LYS A 186 -14.98 -8.57 7.37
C LYS A 186 -14.79 -7.15 6.81
N LEU A 187 -13.60 -6.58 6.95
CA LEU A 187 -13.29 -5.22 6.50
C LEU A 187 -13.39 -5.09 4.98
N VAL A 188 -12.76 -6.00 4.24
CA VAL A 188 -12.77 -6.00 2.78
C VAL A 188 -14.19 -6.21 2.23
N SER A 189 -14.99 -7.06 2.89
CA SER A 189 -16.40 -7.28 2.54
C SER A 189 -17.27 -6.03 2.57
N ILE A 190 -16.87 -4.98 3.30
CA ILE A 190 -17.61 -3.72 3.39
C ILE A 190 -17.54 -2.94 2.08
N TYR A 191 -16.41 -3.00 1.36
CA TYR A 191 -16.17 -2.14 0.20
C TYR A 191 -15.95 -2.87 -1.13
N GLU A 192 -15.68 -4.18 -1.11
CA GLU A 192 -15.26 -4.91 -2.33
C GLU A 192 -16.33 -4.97 -3.44
N LYS A 193 -17.59 -4.71 -3.09
CA LYS A 193 -18.69 -4.67 -4.06
C LYS A 193 -18.83 -3.32 -4.76
N ASP A 194 -18.17 -2.29 -4.24
CA ASP A 194 -18.36 -0.91 -4.66
C ASP A 194 -17.20 -0.35 -5.49
N TYR A 195 -16.18 -1.13 -5.86
CA TYR A 195 -15.02 -0.66 -6.63
C TYR A 195 -15.38 0.14 -7.89
N LYS A 196 -16.44 -0.26 -8.60
CA LYS A 196 -16.91 0.44 -9.82
C LYS A 196 -17.57 1.80 -9.50
N ALA A 197 -18.19 1.92 -8.32
CA ALA A 197 -18.92 3.08 -7.85
C ALA A 197 -18.17 3.82 -6.72
N ALA A 198 -16.86 3.55 -6.57
CA ALA A 198 -16.06 4.13 -5.51
C ALA A 198 -16.17 5.67 -5.53
N PRO A 199 -16.42 6.30 -4.38
CA PRO A 199 -16.65 7.74 -4.33
C PRO A 199 -15.37 8.47 -4.69
N LYS A 200 -15.49 9.45 -5.60
CA LYS A 200 -14.36 10.23 -6.11
C LYS A 200 -13.62 11.00 -4.99
N GLY A 201 -14.30 11.34 -3.91
CA GLY A 201 -13.74 12.15 -2.84
C GLY A 201 -13.53 13.60 -3.25
N LYS A 202 -12.63 14.28 -2.53
CA LYS A 202 -12.33 15.70 -2.70
C LYS A 202 -10.83 15.95 -2.89
N PRO A 203 -10.44 16.98 -3.64
CA PRO A 203 -9.05 17.43 -3.65
C PRO A 203 -8.69 18.05 -2.29
N PHE A 204 -7.38 18.17 -2.03
CA PHE A 204 -6.81 18.72 -0.80
C PHE A 204 -7.48 20.05 -0.40
N GLU A 205 -7.56 21.00 -1.33
CA GLU A 205 -8.12 22.34 -1.11
C GLU A 205 -9.61 22.37 -0.73
N GLU A 206 -10.35 21.27 -0.93
CA GLU A 206 -11.76 21.16 -0.56
C GLU A 206 -11.98 20.40 0.77
N CYS A 207 -10.96 19.69 1.27
CA CYS A 207 -11.04 18.93 2.51
C CYS A 207 -9.99 19.36 3.57
N TYR A 208 -9.20 20.38 3.27
CA TYR A 208 -8.27 21.05 4.17
C TYR A 208 -8.40 22.57 4.06
N ASP A 209 -8.17 23.25 5.18
CA ASP A 209 -7.80 24.67 5.17
C ASP A 209 -6.36 24.79 4.67
N VAL A 210 -6.18 25.34 3.47
CA VAL A 210 -4.87 25.46 2.81
C VAL A 210 -3.92 26.45 3.49
N ILE A 211 -4.42 27.32 4.37
CA ILE A 211 -3.60 28.28 5.12
C ILE A 211 -3.09 27.63 6.41
N THR A 212 -3.98 26.96 7.15
CA THR A 212 -3.61 26.34 8.43
C THR A 212 -3.11 24.90 8.29
N LEU A 213 -3.29 24.29 7.12
CA LEU A 213 -3.00 22.89 6.81
C LEU A 213 -3.72 21.91 7.75
N LEU A 214 -4.93 22.29 8.21
CA LEU A 214 -5.78 21.46 9.05
C LEU A 214 -6.93 20.86 8.24
N PRO A 215 -7.31 19.59 8.50
CA PRO A 215 -8.47 18.97 7.85
C PRO A 215 -9.75 19.71 8.24
N THR A 216 -10.72 19.75 7.34
CA THR A 216 -12.05 20.31 7.63
C THR A 216 -12.80 19.45 8.64
N GLN A 217 -13.80 20.04 9.31
CA GLN A 217 -14.66 19.29 10.22
C GLN A 217 -15.44 18.17 9.51
N GLU A 218 -15.74 18.34 8.22
CA GLU A 218 -16.31 17.29 7.38
C GLU A 218 -15.37 16.08 7.30
N TYR A 219 -14.09 16.31 6.97
CA TYR A 219 -13.15 15.20 6.85
C TYR A 219 -12.91 14.53 8.21
N LEU A 220 -12.84 15.30 9.30
CA LEU A 220 -12.77 14.73 10.65
C LEU A 220 -13.99 13.86 10.98
N SER A 221 -15.19 14.24 10.53
CA SER A 221 -16.41 13.44 10.75
C SER A 221 -16.37 12.12 9.95
N VAL A 222 -15.86 12.16 8.72
CA VAL A 222 -15.61 10.95 7.90
C VAL A 222 -14.57 10.04 8.57
N TYR A 223 -13.53 10.63 9.16
CA TYR A 223 -12.52 9.90 9.91
C TYR A 223 -13.11 9.18 11.11
N ASP A 224 -13.92 9.88 11.92
CA ASP A 224 -14.59 9.31 13.10
C ASP A 224 -15.53 8.15 12.71
N GLU A 225 -16.20 8.24 11.56
CA GLU A 225 -17.02 7.15 11.04
C GLU A 225 -16.19 5.92 10.68
N ALA A 226 -15.06 6.09 9.98
CA ALA A 226 -14.15 5.00 9.65
C ALA A 226 -13.58 4.35 10.94
N VAL A 227 -13.17 5.17 11.92
CA VAL A 227 -12.69 4.70 13.24
C VAL A 227 -13.75 3.87 13.95
N LYS A 228 -15.02 4.30 13.93
CA LYS A 228 -16.12 3.55 14.54
C LYS A 228 -16.32 2.18 13.89
N ILE A 229 -16.23 2.09 12.56
CA ILE A 229 -16.32 0.82 11.83
C ILE A 229 -15.16 -0.09 12.23
N LEU A 230 -13.93 0.41 12.18
CA LEU A 230 -12.72 -0.33 12.53
C LEU A 230 -12.73 -0.82 13.99
N THR A 231 -13.22 0.02 14.91
CA THR A 231 -13.41 -0.35 16.31
C THR A 231 -14.45 -1.45 16.46
N GLY A 232 -15.57 -1.36 15.72
CA GLY A 232 -16.61 -2.39 15.66
C GLY A 232 -16.13 -3.74 15.11
N LEU A 233 -15.03 -3.76 14.34
CA LEU A 233 -14.37 -4.96 13.84
C LEU A 233 -13.38 -5.58 14.83
N GLY A 234 -13.08 -4.90 15.95
CA GLY A 234 -12.24 -5.42 17.02
C GLY A 234 -10.85 -4.77 17.14
N LEU A 235 -10.62 -3.62 16.50
CA LEU A 235 -9.43 -2.79 16.71
C LEU A 235 -9.61 -1.85 17.90
N ASP A 236 -8.64 -1.77 18.81
CA ASP A 236 -8.77 -1.07 20.09
C ASP A 236 -7.88 0.18 20.22
N TYR A 237 -7.13 0.55 19.19
CA TYR A 237 -6.23 1.71 19.21
C TYR A 237 -6.93 3.03 19.63
N TRP A 238 -8.17 3.23 19.16
CA TRP A 238 -8.97 4.43 19.42
C TRP A 238 -9.81 4.35 20.70
N THR A 239 -9.88 3.19 21.36
CA THR A 239 -10.59 3.04 22.63
C THR A 239 -9.67 3.49 23.77
N LYS A 240 -9.85 4.72 24.24
CA LYS A 240 -9.18 5.27 25.43
C LYS A 240 -10.19 5.89 26.36
#